data_AF-A0A5B8LQ45-F1
#
_entry.id   AF-A0A5B8LQ45-F1
#
_cell.length_a   1.000
_cell.length_b   1.000
_cell.length_c   1.000
_cell.angle_alpha   90.00
_cell.angle_beta   90.00
_cell.angle_gamma   90.00
#
_symmetry.space_group_name_H-M   'P 1'
#
loop_
_entity.id
_entity.type
_entity.pdbx_description
1 polymer ?
#
loop_
_entity_poly.entity_id
_entity_poly.type
_entity_poly.pdbx_seq_one_letter_code
_entity_poly.pdbx_strand_id
1 'polypeptide(L)'
;MSAYHPLGHRHRHAFERLRQDVAALRATPQSRRPAASIGDYSMNLLKETVTRANRVFRREPGMPRLRGIDRGHPISHADFAILVGRLSGAVQTFAERHPDPDEDDDWFDGED
;
A
#
# COMPACT_ATOMS: atom_id res chain seq x y z
N MET A 1 -16.11 9.42 -20.12
CA MET A 1 -16.84 8.47 -19.24
C MET A 1 -15.81 7.51 -18.65
N SER A 2 -15.30 7.79 -17.45
CA SER A 2 -14.45 6.82 -16.75
C SER A 2 -15.41 5.81 -16.12
N ALA A 3 -15.49 4.61 -16.70
CA ALA A 3 -16.27 3.53 -16.11
C ALA A 3 -15.53 3.05 -14.87
N TYR A 4 -15.84 3.66 -13.72
CA TYR A 4 -15.42 3.15 -12.42
C TYR A 4 -15.86 1.69 -12.33
N HIS A 5 -14.91 0.77 -12.25
CA HIS A 5 -15.21 -0.64 -12.08
C HIS A 5 -15.12 -0.95 -10.59
N PRO A 6 -16.26 -1.07 -9.88
CA PRO A 6 -16.24 -1.38 -8.46
C PRO A 6 -15.54 -2.72 -8.24
N LEU A 7 -14.66 -2.76 -7.23
CA LEU A 7 -13.92 -3.98 -6.89
C LEU A 7 -14.88 -5.01 -6.31
N GLY A 8 -14.79 -6.26 -6.78
CA GLY A 8 -15.48 -7.36 -6.11
C GLY A 8 -15.06 -7.48 -4.65
N HIS A 9 -15.97 -7.90 -3.75
CA HIS A 9 -15.75 -7.96 -2.29
C HIS A 9 -14.39 -8.52 -1.85
N ARG A 10 -13.96 -9.65 -2.43
CA ARG A 10 -12.67 -10.28 -2.09
C ARG A 10 -11.48 -9.39 -2.43
N HIS A 11 -11.56 -8.63 -3.53
CA HIS A 11 -10.51 -7.72 -3.96
C HIS A 11 -10.50 -6.46 -3.11
N ARG A 12 -11.68 -5.92 -2.74
CA ARG A 12 -11.82 -4.80 -1.78
C ARG A 12 -11.18 -5.14 -0.43
N HIS A 13 -11.50 -6.30 0.15
CA HIS A 13 -10.87 -6.74 1.40
C HIS A 13 -9.34 -6.93 1.29
N ALA A 14 -8.87 -7.48 0.16
CA ALA A 14 -7.44 -7.64 -0.07
C ALA A 14 -6.72 -6.28 -0.20
N PHE A 15 -7.38 -5.29 -0.80
CA PHE A 15 -6.89 -3.92 -0.91
C PHE A 15 -6.89 -3.20 0.44
N GLU A 16 -7.95 -3.31 1.25
CA GLU A 16 -7.99 -2.68 2.56
C GLU A 16 -6.89 -3.22 3.49
N ARG A 17 -6.71 -4.54 3.48
CA ARG A 17 -5.61 -5.17 4.23
C ARG A 17 -4.24 -4.70 3.75
N LEU A 18 -4.08 -4.44 2.44
CA LEU A 18 -2.86 -3.84 1.90
C LEU A 18 -2.68 -2.39 2.39
N ARG A 19 -3.75 -1.60 2.43
CA ARG A 19 -3.74 -0.21 2.90
C ARG A 19 -3.29 -0.13 4.36
N GLN A 20 -3.80 -1.02 5.21
CA GLN A 20 -3.40 -1.13 6.62
C GLN A 20 -1.93 -1.51 6.79
N ASP A 21 -1.43 -2.49 6.05
CA ASP A 21 -0.02 -2.89 6.11
C ASP A 21 0.92 -1.73 5.68
N VAL A 22 0.54 -0.99 4.64
CA VAL A 22 1.30 0.19 4.20
C VAL A 22 1.28 1.30 5.26
N ALA A 23 0.14 1.54 5.91
CA ALA A 23 0.05 2.48 7.02
C ALA A 23 0.95 2.08 8.20
N ALA A 24 0.99 0.80 8.56
CA ALA A 24 1.89 0.29 9.59
C ALA A 24 3.38 0.46 9.24
N LEU A 25 3.75 0.25 7.97
CA LEU A 25 5.11 0.48 7.49
C LEU A 25 5.49 1.98 7.51
N ARG A 26 4.56 2.88 7.20
CA ARG A 26 4.76 4.33 7.31
C ARG A 26 4.91 4.80 8.75
N ALA A 27 4.18 4.19 9.67
CA ALA A 27 4.25 4.48 11.10
C ALA A 27 5.52 3.91 11.76
N THR A 28 6.24 3.01 11.08
CA THR A 28 7.52 2.49 11.60
C THR A 28 8.49 3.65 11.74
N PRO A 29 8.97 3.95 12.96
CA PRO A 29 9.87 5.07 13.18
C PRO A 29 11.16 4.84 12.40
N GLN A 30 11.43 5.69 11.42
CA GLN A 30 12.75 5.81 10.83
C GLN A 30 13.64 6.37 11.93
N SER A 31 14.33 5.47 12.63
CA SER A 31 15.19 5.83 13.75
C SER A 31 16.13 6.96 13.33
N ARG A 32 16.19 8.04 14.12
CA ARG A 32 17.11 9.19 13.93
C ARG A 32 18.59 8.78 13.82
N ARG A 33 18.90 7.51 14.06
CA ARG A 33 20.19 6.86 13.80
C ARG A 33 20.09 6.01 12.54
N PRO A 34 20.59 6.47 11.38
CA PRO A 34 20.59 5.72 10.12
C PRO A 34 21.45 4.43 10.17
N ALA A 35 22.22 4.21 11.24
CA ALA A 35 23.10 3.07 11.43
C ALA A 35 22.44 1.85 12.11
N ALA A 36 21.22 1.96 12.63
CA ALA A 36 20.51 0.80 13.16
C ALA A 36 20.01 -0.04 11.98
N SER A 37 20.23 -1.36 11.97
CA SER A 37 19.64 -2.23 10.95
C SER A 37 18.10 -2.17 11.01
N ILE A 38 17.43 -2.31 9.87
CA ILE A 38 15.97 -2.52 9.85
C ILE A 38 15.69 -3.85 10.55
N GLY A 39 14.79 -3.85 11.52
CA GLY A 39 14.43 -5.07 12.25
C GLY A 39 13.79 -6.11 11.33
N ASP A 40 14.05 -7.38 11.61
CA ASP A 40 13.52 -8.53 10.83
C ASP A 40 12.00 -8.49 10.69
N TYR A 41 11.30 -7.96 11.70
CA TYR A 41 9.85 -7.79 11.67
C TYR A 41 9.39 -6.84 10.57
N SER A 42 9.90 -5.60 10.56
CA SER A 42 9.62 -4.61 9.51
C SER A 42 10.03 -5.13 8.14
N MET A 43 11.09 -5.94 8.11
CA MET A 43 11.60 -6.50 6.89
C MET A 43 10.68 -7.56 6.28
N ASN A 44 10.19 -8.48 7.11
CA ASN A 44 9.19 -9.47 6.72
C ASN A 44 7.87 -8.79 6.32
N LEU A 45 7.42 -7.79 7.08
CA LEU A 45 6.21 -7.03 6.77
C LEU A 45 6.33 -6.37 5.38
N LEU A 46 7.42 -5.66 5.09
CA LEU A 46 7.60 -5.02 3.79
C LEU A 46 7.59 -6.04 2.63
N LYS A 47 8.21 -7.21 2.80
CA LYS A 47 8.20 -8.29 1.79
C LYS A 47 6.79 -8.82 1.54
N GLU A 48 6.02 -9.05 2.60
CA GLU A 48 4.63 -9.49 2.50
C GLU A 48 3.76 -8.43 1.82
N THR A 49 3.93 -7.16 2.19
CA THR A 49 3.23 -6.02 1.61
C THR A 49 3.51 -5.88 0.12
N VAL A 50 4.77 -5.97 -0.31
CA VAL A 50 5.15 -5.95 -1.74
C VAL A 50 4.51 -7.12 -2.49
N THR A 51 4.51 -8.31 -1.90
CA THR A 51 3.89 -9.50 -2.51
C THR A 51 2.38 -9.31 -2.66
N ARG A 52 1.71 -8.76 -1.65
CA ARG A 52 0.27 -8.49 -1.68
C ARG A 52 -0.08 -7.39 -2.66
N ALA A 53 0.68 -6.30 -2.69
CA ALA A 53 0.54 -5.21 -3.65
C ALA A 53 0.57 -5.74 -5.08
N ASN A 54 1.61 -6.51 -5.43
CA ASN A 54 1.72 -7.10 -6.77
C ASN A 54 0.57 -8.05 -7.13
N ARG A 55 -0.08 -8.69 -6.15
CA ARG A 55 -1.27 -9.53 -6.38
C ARG A 55 -2.52 -8.69 -6.62
N VAL A 56 -2.74 -7.67 -5.79
CA VAL A 56 -3.88 -6.74 -5.90
C VAL A 56 -3.82 -5.98 -7.23
N PHE A 57 -2.65 -5.48 -7.58
CA PHE A 57 -2.45 -4.66 -8.77
C PHE A 57 -2.26 -5.46 -10.07
N ARG A 58 -2.19 -6.79 -10.00
CA ARG A 58 -1.80 -7.65 -11.14
C ARG A 58 -2.67 -7.43 -12.38
N ARG A 59 -3.95 -7.14 -12.19
CA ARG A 59 -4.94 -7.00 -13.27
C ARG A 59 -5.21 -5.55 -13.65
N GLU A 60 -4.55 -4.59 -12.99
CA GLU A 60 -4.78 -3.17 -13.25
C GLU A 60 -3.80 -2.60 -14.27
N PRO A 61 -4.29 -2.08 -15.41
CA PRO A 61 -3.47 -1.40 -16.39
C PRO A 61 -2.75 -0.19 -15.79
N GLY A 62 -1.44 -0.06 -16.06
CA GLY A 62 -0.66 1.10 -15.63
C GLY A 62 -0.30 1.14 -14.14
N MET A 63 -0.55 0.07 -13.38
CA MET A 63 -0.05 -0.05 -12.01
C MET A 63 1.40 -0.54 -11.98
N PRO A 64 2.24 -0.04 -11.06
CA PRO A 64 3.63 -0.46 -10.96
C PRO A 64 3.75 -1.88 -10.43
N ARG A 65 4.64 -2.68 -11.05
CA ARG A 65 5.09 -3.95 -10.48
C ARG A 65 6.32 -3.71 -9.61
N LEU A 66 6.17 -3.89 -8.31
CA LEU A 66 7.23 -3.67 -7.34
C LEU A 66 8.19 -4.86 -7.31
N ARG A 67 9.50 -4.60 -7.26
CA ARG A 67 10.50 -5.66 -7.16
C ARG A 67 10.38 -6.36 -5.80
N GLY A 68 10.48 -7.69 -5.82
CA GLY A 68 10.55 -8.48 -4.60
C GLY A 68 11.81 -8.16 -3.80
N ILE A 69 11.71 -8.31 -2.48
CA ILE A 69 12.83 -8.07 -1.56
C ILE A 69 13.55 -9.38 -1.33
N ASP A 70 14.84 -9.38 -1.64
CA ASP A 70 15.74 -10.49 -1.34
C ASP A 70 16.25 -10.37 0.11
N ARG A 71 16.25 -11.49 0.84
CA ARG A 71 16.80 -11.55 2.20
C ARG A 71 18.34 -11.59 2.20
N GLY A 72 18.95 -12.03 1.09
CA GLY A 72 20.40 -12.05 0.94
C GLY A 72 21.02 -10.67 0.73
N HIS A 73 20.21 -9.64 0.46
CA HIS A 73 20.67 -8.28 0.23
C HIS A 73 20.13 -7.35 1.32
N PRO A 74 20.95 -6.91 2.29
CA PRO A 74 20.50 -6.00 3.32
C PRO A 74 20.05 -4.69 2.65
N ILE A 75 18.80 -4.30 2.88
CA ILE A 75 18.30 -3.00 2.41
C ILE A 75 18.63 -1.91 3.42
N SER A 76 19.02 -0.74 2.92
CA SER A 76 19.26 0.42 3.77
C SER A 76 17.93 1.03 4.25
N HIS A 77 17.97 1.88 5.27
CA HIS A 77 16.82 2.71 5.66
C HIS A 77 16.31 3.59 4.52
N ALA A 78 17.21 4.07 3.66
CA ALA A 78 16.84 4.85 2.48
C ALA A 78 16.06 3.99 1.47
N ASP A 79 16.52 2.77 1.19
CA ASP A 79 15.82 1.84 0.30
C ASP A 79 14.44 1.48 0.84
N PHE A 80 14.34 1.22 2.15
CA PHE A 80 13.07 0.99 2.82
C PHE A 80 12.12 2.18 2.67
N ALA A 81 12.59 3.39 2.97
CA ALA A 81 11.80 4.61 2.82
C ALA A 81 11.29 4.79 1.39
N ILE A 82 12.15 4.56 0.38
CA ILE A 82 11.80 4.64 -1.04
C ILE A 82 10.74 3.59 -1.40
N LEU A 83 10.89 2.35 -0.94
CA LEU A 83 9.93 1.27 -1.20
C LEU A 83 8.57 1.55 -0.55
N VAL A 84 8.55 2.02 0.69
CA VAL A 84 7.31 2.42 1.38
C VAL A 84 6.64 3.60 0.68
N GLY A 85 7.42 4.58 0.21
CA GLY A 85 6.89 5.70 -0.60
C GLY A 85 6.25 5.24 -1.90
N ARG A 86 6.91 4.34 -2.65
CA ARG A 86 6.37 3.75 -3.89
C ARG A 86 5.10 2.93 -3.63
N LEU A 87 5.08 2.13 -2.56
CA LEU A 87 3.90 1.39 -2.14
C LEU A 87 2.73 2.33 -1.82
N SER A 88 3.00 3.39 -1.09
CA SER A 88 1.98 4.38 -0.70
C SER A 88 1.38 5.07 -1.92
N GLY A 89 2.23 5.53 -2.85
CA GLY A 89 1.75 6.15 -4.10
C GLY A 89 0.94 5.17 -4.96
N ALA A 90 1.37 3.92 -5.07
CA ALA A 90 0.60 2.89 -5.80
C ALA A 90 -0.75 2.62 -5.14
N VAL A 91 -0.81 2.48 -3.81
CA VAL A 91 -2.07 2.31 -3.08
C VAL A 91 -3.01 3.50 -3.33
N GLN A 92 -2.49 4.73 -3.30
CA GLN A 92 -3.29 5.92 -3.57
C GLN A 92 -3.83 5.93 -5.01
N THR A 93 -2.98 5.71 -6.01
CA THR A 93 -3.42 5.66 -7.42
C THR A 93 -4.47 4.56 -7.67
N PHE A 94 -4.36 3.43 -6.96
CA PHE A 94 -5.36 2.37 -7.05
C PHE A 94 -6.69 2.79 -6.39
N ALA A 95 -6.65 3.43 -5.22
CA ALA A 95 -7.85 3.95 -4.56
C ALA A 95 -8.59 4.98 -5.43
N GLU A 96 -7.87 5.92 -6.05
CA GLU A 96 -8.45 6.94 -6.93
C GLU A 96 -9.18 6.34 -8.16
N ARG A 97 -8.78 5.14 -8.59
CA ARG A 97 -9.42 4.43 -9.72
C ARG A 97 -10.60 3.55 -9.31
N HIS A 98 -10.64 3.18 -8.03
CA HIS A 98 -11.69 2.34 -7.44
C HIS A 98 -12.21 3.03 -6.17
N PRO A 99 -12.88 4.19 -6.32
CA PRO A 99 -13.48 4.87 -5.18
C PRO A 99 -14.45 3.91 -4.50
N ASP A 100 -14.49 3.99 -3.18
CA ASP A 100 -15.46 3.21 -2.42
C ASP A 100 -16.86 3.76 -2.73
N PRO A 101 -17.80 2.97 -3.27
CA PRO A 101 -19.14 3.47 -3.56
C PRO A 101 -19.86 4.01 -2.31
N ASP A 102 -19.41 3.61 -1.12
CA ASP A 102 -19.96 4.05 0.16
C ASP A 102 -19.29 5.35 0.69
N GLU A 103 -18.19 5.86 0.09
CA GLU A 103 -17.51 7.11 0.52
C GLU A 103 -18.16 8.38 -0.06
N ASP A 104 -18.96 8.26 -1.14
CA ASP A 104 -19.61 9.41 -1.80
C ASP A 104 -21.01 9.74 -1.24
N ASP A 105 -21.59 8.89 -0.38
CA ASP A 105 -22.92 9.06 0.24
C ASP A 105 -22.88 9.82 1.60
N ASP A 106 -21.71 10.30 2.04
CA ASP A 106 -21.59 11.13 3.26
C ASP A 106 -22.00 12.60 3.05
N TRP A 107 -22.64 12.93 1.91
CA TRP A 107 -23.15 14.26 1.63
C TRP A 107 -24.63 14.40 2.00
N PHE A 108 -24.86 15.04 3.16
CA PHE A 108 -26.10 15.72 3.57
C PHE A 108 -27.08 14.93 4.45
N ASP A 109 -26.86 14.99 5.76
CA ASP A 109 -27.97 15.20 6.71
C ASP A 109 -27.63 16.43 7.55
N GLY A 110 -27.98 17.60 6.99
CA GLY A 110 -28.11 18.81 7.78
C GLY A 110 -29.38 18.68 8.60
N GLU A 111 -29.25 18.46 9.91
CA GLU A 111 -30.36 18.64 10.85
C GLU A 111 -30.46 20.12 11.25
N ASP A 112 -31.69 20.63 11.15
CA ASP A 112 -32.23 21.96 11.49
C ASP A 112 -31.87 22.48 12.90
#